data_AF-A0A4Q7TMU7-F1
#
_entry.id   AF-A0A4Q7TMU7-F1
#
_cell.length_a   1.000
_cell.length_b   1.000
_cell.length_c   1.000
_cell.angle_alpha   90.00
_cell.angle_beta   90.00
_cell.angle_gamma   90.00
#
_symmetry.space_group_name_H-M   'P 1'
#
loop_
_entity.id
_entity.type
_entity.pdbx_description
1 polymer ?
#
loop_
_entity_poly.entity_id
_entity_poly.type
_entity_poly.pdbx_seq_one_letter_code
_entity_poly.pdbx_strand_id
1 'polypeptide(L)' 'MSRATILYGGNEYVVARSQQQMRAEIDELIAAGGGWLSVNHGRGRLQPAHLWVDRGVNVAVVDTTQPE' A
#
# COMPACT_ATOMS: atom_id res chain seq x y z
N MET A 1 -0.91 -2.95 -16.89
CA MET A 1 -1.79 -2.99 -15.69
C MET A 1 -1.03 -2.35 -14.52
N SER A 2 -1.55 -1.29 -13.90
CA SER A 2 -0.80 -0.55 -12.86
C SER A 2 -0.62 -1.37 -11.59
N ARG A 3 0.60 -1.41 -11.06
CA ARG A 3 0.94 -2.21 -9.87
C ARG A 3 1.84 -1.43 -8.94
N ALA A 4 1.50 -1.40 -7.66
CA ALA A 4 2.34 -0.82 -6.62
C ALA A 4 2.76 -1.89 -5.62
N THR A 5 3.91 -1.69 -5.00
CA THR A 5 4.38 -2.49 -3.87
C THR A 5 4.50 -1.59 -2.65
N ILE A 6 3.91 -2.02 -1.54
CA ILE A 6 4.00 -1.36 -0.25
C ILE A 6 5.02 -2.10 0.59
N LEU A 7 6.00 -1.39 1.11
CA LEU A 7 6.96 -1.89 2.09
C LEU A 7 6.48 -1.46 3.47
N TYR A 8 6.17 -2.43 4.33
CA TYR A 8 5.60 -2.17 5.64
C TYR A 8 6.12 -3.18 6.66
N GLY A 9 6.77 -2.69 7.72
CA GLY A 9 7.28 -3.53 8.80
C GLY A 9 8.21 -4.66 8.31
N GLY A 10 9.05 -4.39 7.31
CA GLY A 10 9.95 -5.38 6.70
C GLY A 10 9.28 -6.37 5.73
N ASN A 11 7.98 -6.23 5.45
CA ASN A 11 7.23 -7.09 4.54
C ASN A 11 6.82 -6.34 3.26
N GLU A 12 6.68 -7.09 2.17
CA GLU A 12 6.19 -6.61 0.88
C GLU A 12 4.70 -6.93 0.68
N TYR A 13 3.94 -5.95 0.23
CA TYR A 13 2.52 -6.09 -0.13
C TYR A 13 2.31 -5.57 -1.55
N VAL A 14 2.04 -6.49 -2.48
CA VAL A 14 1.82 -6.16 -3.89
C VAL A 14 0.33 -5.91 -4.13
N VAL A 15 -0.01 -4.75 -4.68
CA VAL A 15 -1.39 -4.35 -4.95
C VAL A 15 -1.59 -4.04 -6.44
N ALA A 16 -2.75 -4.44 -6.97
CA ALA A 16 -3.20 -4.10 -8.33
C ALA A 16 -3.80 -2.68 -8.38
N ARG A 17 -3.07 -1.70 -7.85
CA ARG A 17 -3.40 -0.27 -7.82
C ARG A 17 -2.16 0.52 -8.21
N SER A 18 -2.33 1.74 -8.71
CA SER A 18 -1.18 2.60 -9.03
C SER A 18 -0.53 3.17 -7.77
N GLN A 19 0.75 3.51 -7.86
CA GLN A 19 1.46 4.17 -6.76
C GLN A 19 0.80 5.50 -6.37
N GLN A 20 0.27 6.24 -7.35
CA GLN A 20 -0.44 7.49 -7.12
C GLN A 20 -1.74 7.30 -6.32
N GLN A 21 -2.56 6.30 -6.69
CA GLN A 21 -3.80 5.98 -5.95
C GLN A 21 -3.48 5.62 -4.50
N MET A 22 -2.45 4.79 -4.29
CA MET A 22 -2.04 4.41 -2.94
C MET A 22 -1.56 5.59 -2.10
N ARG A 23 -0.80 6.51 -2.70
CA ARG A 23 -0.34 7.72 -2.00
C ARG A 23 -1.50 8.62 -1.61
N ALA A 24 -2.47 8.83 -2.50
CA ALA A 24 -3.65 9.63 -2.19
C ALA A 24 -4.44 9.08 -1.00
N GLU A 25 -4.69 7.76 -0.98
CA GLU A 25 -5.40 7.10 0.13
C GLU A 25 -4.62 7.19 1.46
N ILE A 26 -3.30 7.04 1.41
CA ILE A 26 -2.43 7.24 2.59
C ILE A 26 -2.49 8.69 3.08
N ASP A 27 -2.42 9.68 2.17
CA ASP A 27 -2.47 11.09 2.53
C ASP A 27 -3.81 11.46 3.19
N GLU A 28 -4.92 10.89 2.71
CA GLU A 28 -6.25 11.02 3.33
C GLU A 28 -6.28 10.43 4.75
N LEU A 29 -5.73 9.23 4.96
CA LEU A 29 -5.63 8.61 6.29
C LEU A 29 -4.78 9.45 7.24
N ILE A 30 -3.64 9.97 6.78
CA ILE A 30 -2.77 10.84 7.57
C ILE A 30 -3.45 12.17 7.93
N ALA A 31 -4.24 12.73 7.01
CA ALA A 31 -5.03 13.94 7.27
C ALA A 31 -6.11 13.71 8.33
N ALA A 32 -6.70 12.50 8.36
CA ALA A 32 -7.68 12.09 9.36
C ALA A 32 -7.09 11.73 10.75
N GLY A 33 -5.75 11.75 10.90
CA GLY A 33 -5.07 11.40 12.15
C GLY A 33 -4.54 9.96 12.21
N GLY A 34 -4.64 9.22 11.11
CA GLY A 34 -4.22 7.83 10.95
C GLY A 34 -5.39 6.86 10.78
N GLY A 35 -5.10 5.66 10.28
CA GLY A 35 -6.13 4.63 10.09
C GLY A 35 -5.63 3.35 9.41
N TRP A 36 -6.57 2.45 9.14
CA TRP A 36 -6.29 1.15 8.53
C TRP A 36 -6.35 1.22 7.00
N LEU A 37 -5.21 0.98 6.36
CA LEU A 37 -5.11 0.80 4.92
C LEU A 37 -5.34 -0.67 4.55
N SER A 38 -6.40 -0.94 3.80
CA SER A 38 -6.71 -2.29 3.34
C SER A 38 -5.94 -2.61 2.05
N VAL A 39 -5.17 -3.70 2.07
CA VAL A 39 -4.39 -4.18 0.93
C VAL A 39 -4.60 -5.68 0.75
N ASN A 40 -4.42 -6.20 -0.45
CA ASN A 40 -4.38 -7.65 -0.63
C ASN A 40 -2.94 -8.14 -0.49
N HIS A 41 -2.70 -9.07 0.42
CA HIS A 41 -1.46 -9.79 0.60
C HIS A 41 -1.52 -11.09 -0.19
N GLY A 42 -0.90 -11.15 -1.37
CA GLY A 42 -0.73 -12.45 -2.00
C GLY A 42 -0.21 -12.43 -3.42
N ARG A 43 0.93 -13.09 -3.62
CA ARG A 43 1.34 -13.63 -4.92
C ARG A 43 0.38 -14.78 -5.31
N GLY A 44 -0.84 -14.45 -5.74
CA GLY A 44 -1.82 -15.41 -6.28
C GLY A 44 -2.88 -15.95 -5.32
N ARG A 45 -3.04 -15.38 -4.11
CA ARG A 45 -4.17 -15.67 -3.21
C ARG A 45 -4.77 -14.36 -2.68
N LEU A 46 -6.10 -14.26 -2.65
CA LEU A 46 -6.80 -13.15 -2.03
C LEU A 46 -6.76 -13.33 -0.51
N GLN A 47 -5.75 -12.76 0.13
CA GLN A 47 -5.69 -12.65 1.58
C GLN A 47 -5.67 -11.16 1.93
N PRO A 48 -6.75 -10.59 2.47
CA PRO A 48 -6.76 -9.20 2.88
C PRO A 48 -5.79 -8.99 4.05
N ALA A 49 -5.03 -7.91 3.99
CA ALA A 49 -4.16 -7.41 5.04
C ALA A 49 -4.53 -5.95 5.34
N HIS A 50 -4.44 -5.58 6.62
CA HIS A 50 -4.80 -4.26 7.10
C HIS A 50 -3.55 -3.65 7.72
N LEU A 51 -3.04 -2.58 7.11
CA LEU A 51 -1.80 -1.91 7.53
C LEU A 51 -2.18 -0.65 8.30
N TRP A 52 -1.64 -0.46 9.51
CA TRP A 52 -1.86 0.78 10.26
C TRP A 52 -1.00 1.89 9.67
N VAL A 53 -1.60 3.02 9.29
CA VAL A 53 -0.91 4.17 8.72
C VAL A 53 -1.13 5.37 9.62
N ASP A 54 -0.03 5.94 10.12
CA ASP A 54 -0.03 7.21 10.86
C ASP A 54 1.31 7.96 10.63
N ARG A 55 1.49 9.12 11.27
CA ARG A 55 2.71 9.95 11.13
C ARG A 55 3.98 9.33 11.75
N GLY A 56 3.84 8.36 12.64
CA GLY A 56 4.94 7.65 13.31
C GLY A 56 5.32 6.32 12.65
N VAL A 57 4.52 5.84 11.68
CA VAL A 57 4.78 4.58 10.97
C VAL A 57 5.48 4.82 9.64
N ASN A 58 6.63 4.16 9.47
CA ASN A 58 7.33 4.15 8.19
C ASN A 58 6.59 3.27 7.18
N VAL A 59 6.23 3.86 6.04
CA VAL A 59 5.65 3.18 4.89
C VAL A 59 6.33 3.68 3.61
N ALA A 60 6.65 2.77 2.69
CA ALA A 60 7.11 3.13 1.35
C ALA A 60 6.16 2.55 0.31
N VAL A 61 5.87 3.34 -0.74
CA VAL A 61 5.05 2.92 -1.88
C VAL A 61 5.88 3.03 -3.15
N VAL A 62 6.14 1.90 -3.77
CA VAL A 62 6.98 1.76 -4.96
C VAL A 62 6.11 1.44 -6.16
N ASP A 63 6.27 2.19 -7.27
CA ASP A 63 5.68 1.78 -8.53
C ASP A 63 6.43 0.55 -9.05
N THR A 64 5.68 -0.52 -9.29
CA THR A 64 6.22 -1.81 -9.78
C THR A 64 5.47 -2.27 -11.02
N THR A 65 4.85 -1.33 -11.72
CA THR A 65 4.33 -1.54 -13.07
C THR A 65 5.52 -1.97 -13.94
N GLN A 66 5.51 -3.23 -14.40
CA GLN A 66 6.55 -3.68 -15.33
C GLN A 66 6.32 -2.96 -16.67
N PRO A 67 7.34 -2.30 -17.24
CA PRO A 67 7.30 -1.93 -18.64
C PRO A 67 7.26 -3.21 -19.48
N GLU A 68 6.39 -3.24 -20.50
CA GLU A 68 6.34 -4.32 -21.48
C GLU A 68 7.65 -4.44 -22.28
#